data_AF-G3XQX6-F1
#
_entry.id   AF-G3XQX6-F1
#
_cell.length_a   1.000
_cell.length_b   1.000
_cell.length_c   1.000
_cell.angle_alpha   90.00
_cell.angle_beta   90.00
_cell.angle_gamma   90.00
#
_symmetry.space_group_name_H-M   'P 1'
#
loop_
_entity.id
_entity.type
_entity.pdbx_description
1 polymer ?
#
loop_
_entity_poly.entity_id
_entity_poly.type
_entity_poly.pdbx_seq_one_letter_code
_entity_poly.pdbx_strand_id
1 'polypeptide(L)'
;MIGYTPYHMIDLMLKGRKPHIKAFTEGILAHNNRFSGIKRYETPDLDRWIGNCDCLMEIPSYIGLRALAGYIEDPDVKFIVTERSPDKWVKSFNNTVGEAILAGHKFPLNILRRFDSEVDQFFNLAEVMYWAYSDGTNPGHPNNEAALRKNYVE
;
A
#
# COMPACT_ATOMS: atom_id res chain seq x y z
N MET A 1 14.27 4.47 -20.59
CA MET A 1 14.36 4.38 -19.11
C MET A 1 15.31 5.46 -18.66
N ILE A 2 14.97 6.25 -17.65
CA ILE A 2 15.75 7.44 -17.23
C ILE A 2 16.90 7.11 -16.24
N GLY A 3 17.32 5.85 -16.18
CA GLY A 3 18.49 5.40 -15.38
C GLY A 3 18.19 4.81 -14.00
N TYR A 4 16.97 4.94 -13.50
CA TYR A 4 16.56 4.40 -12.19
C TYR A 4 16.08 2.94 -12.25
N THR A 5 16.24 2.24 -11.12
CA THR A 5 15.72 0.90 -10.80
C THR A 5 14.51 1.03 -9.86
N PRO A 6 13.28 1.05 -10.40
CA PRO A 6 12.08 1.28 -9.59
C PRO A 6 11.67 0.04 -8.78
N TYR A 7 11.09 0.30 -7.62
CA TYR A 7 10.33 -0.65 -6.83
C TYR A 7 8.85 -0.23 -6.80
N HIS A 8 8.02 -1.02 -7.47
CA HIS A 8 6.58 -0.82 -7.60
C HIS A 8 5.80 -1.99 -6.98
N MET A 9 4.50 -1.84 -6.81
CA MET A 9 3.56 -2.87 -6.38
C MET A 9 3.70 -4.17 -7.19
N ILE A 10 3.99 -4.06 -8.49
CA ILE A 10 4.19 -5.24 -9.34
C ILE A 10 5.48 -6.00 -8.99
N ASP A 11 6.55 -5.31 -8.60
CA ASP A 11 7.78 -5.93 -8.13
C ASP A 11 7.56 -6.60 -6.78
N LEU A 12 6.84 -5.92 -5.88
CA LEU A 12 6.38 -6.43 -4.60
C LEU A 12 5.61 -7.76 -4.78
N MET A 13 4.66 -7.80 -5.71
CA MET A 13 3.85 -8.98 -5.99
C MET A 13 4.63 -10.11 -6.69
N LEU A 14 5.33 -9.81 -7.77
CA LEU A 14 5.83 -10.85 -8.69
C LEU A 14 7.26 -11.29 -8.38
N LYS A 15 8.12 -10.36 -7.94
CA LYS A 15 9.53 -10.64 -7.62
C LYS A 15 9.69 -10.93 -6.12
N GLY A 16 9.14 -10.04 -5.29
CA GLY A 16 9.24 -10.12 -3.83
C GLY A 16 8.31 -11.16 -3.21
N ARG A 17 7.12 -11.35 -3.79
CA ARG A 17 6.09 -12.31 -3.37
C ARG A 17 5.79 -12.23 -1.87
N LYS A 18 5.42 -13.36 -1.26
CA LYS A 18 5.03 -13.50 0.14
C LYS A 18 5.86 -12.70 1.17
N PRO A 19 7.21 -12.72 1.17
CA PRO A 19 7.97 -11.90 2.11
C PRO A 19 7.74 -10.39 1.94
N HIS A 20 7.65 -9.90 0.71
CA HIS A 20 7.44 -8.47 0.45
C HIS A 20 5.97 -8.06 0.68
N ILE A 21 5.01 -8.93 0.35
CA ILE A 21 3.59 -8.76 0.69
C ILE A 21 3.43 -8.62 2.21
N LYS A 22 4.10 -9.49 2.96
CA LYS A 22 4.11 -9.44 4.42
C LYS A 22 4.72 -8.15 4.94
N ALA A 23 5.91 -7.77 4.49
CA ALA A 23 6.58 -6.54 4.91
C ALA A 23 5.70 -5.31 4.65
N PHE A 24 5.05 -5.23 3.49
CA PHE A 24 4.19 -4.08 3.21
C PHE A 24 2.93 -4.05 4.07
N THR A 25 2.28 -5.20 4.26
CA THR A 25 1.13 -5.33 5.15
C THR A 25 1.48 -4.88 6.57
N GLU A 26 2.61 -5.36 7.10
CA GLU A 26 3.09 -5.00 8.44
C GLU A 26 3.43 -3.51 8.53
N GLY A 27 4.06 -2.93 7.50
CA GLY A 27 4.36 -1.51 7.43
C GLY A 27 3.11 -0.63 7.47
N ILE A 28 2.08 -0.96 6.68
CA ILE A 28 0.80 -0.24 6.69
C ILE A 28 0.14 -0.33 8.07
N LEU A 29 0.08 -1.53 8.66
CA LEU A 29 -0.55 -1.76 9.96
C LEU A 29 0.22 -1.04 11.08
N ALA A 30 1.54 -1.07 11.09
CA ALA A 30 2.35 -0.38 12.09
C ALA A 30 2.17 1.14 12.01
N HIS A 31 2.05 1.68 10.80
CA HIS A 31 1.82 3.10 10.58
C HIS A 31 0.43 3.53 11.06
N ASN A 32 -0.62 2.84 10.62
CA ASN A 32 -2.01 3.25 10.79
C ASN A 32 -2.66 2.75 12.10
N ASN A 33 -2.12 1.69 12.72
CA ASN A 33 -2.68 1.12 13.95
C ASN A 33 -1.64 1.07 15.07
N ARG A 34 -1.75 2.01 16.03
CA ARG A 34 -0.87 2.06 17.22
C ARG A 34 -0.96 0.84 18.13
N PHE A 35 -2.03 0.05 18.02
CA PHE A 35 -2.26 -1.16 18.80
C PHE A 35 -1.95 -2.44 18.01
N SER A 36 -1.36 -2.34 16.82
CA SER A 36 -0.98 -3.50 16.01
C SER A 36 0.06 -4.41 16.68
N GLY A 37 0.82 -3.89 17.64
CA GLY A 37 1.97 -4.60 18.24
C GLY A 37 3.17 -4.73 17.31
N ILE A 38 3.11 -4.15 16.10
CA ILE A 38 4.17 -4.17 15.10
C ILE A 38 5.04 -2.91 15.28
N LYS A 39 6.37 -3.08 15.24
CA LYS A 39 7.31 -1.95 15.26
C LYS A 39 7.06 -1.07 14.04
N ARG A 40 6.89 0.24 14.26
CA ARG A 40 6.87 1.23 13.17
C ARG A 40 8.23 1.24 12.45
N TYR A 41 8.18 1.21 11.13
CA TYR A 41 9.37 1.15 10.30
C TYR A 41 10.19 2.44 10.42
N GLU A 42 11.50 2.27 10.36
CA GLU A 42 12.51 3.31 10.25
C GLU A 42 13.26 3.15 8.93
N THR A 43 14.04 4.15 8.51
CA THR A 43 14.80 4.12 7.24
C THR A 43 15.58 2.81 7.03
N PRO A 44 16.31 2.26 8.03
CA PRO A 44 17.06 1.01 7.83
C PRO A 44 16.17 -0.22 7.61
N ASP A 45 14.93 -0.20 8.11
CA ASP A 45 13.95 -1.27 7.86
C ASP A 45 13.47 -1.21 6.40
N LEU A 46 13.27 0.01 5.88
CA LEU A 46 12.91 0.25 4.48
C LEU A 46 14.06 -0.09 3.52
N ASP A 47 15.29 0.36 3.79
CA ASP A 47 16.49 0.03 3.01
C ASP A 47 16.67 -1.49 2.85
N ARG A 48 16.54 -2.23 3.96
CA ARG A 48 16.64 -3.69 3.94
C ARG A 48 15.56 -4.33 3.06
N TRP A 49 14.36 -3.76 3.04
CA TRP A 49 13.24 -4.30 2.29
C TRP A 49 13.36 -4.04 0.78
N ILE A 50 13.71 -2.82 0.38
CA ILE A 50 13.75 -2.41 -1.04
C ILE A 50 15.04 -2.86 -1.73
N GLY A 51 16.08 -3.20 -0.96
CA GLY A 51 17.35 -3.69 -1.48
C GLY A 51 18.07 -2.63 -2.31
N ASN A 52 18.44 -2.97 -3.53
CA ASN A 52 19.21 -2.08 -4.42
C ASN A 52 18.33 -1.17 -5.30
N CYS A 53 17.03 -1.05 -4.99
CA CYS A 53 16.16 -0.14 -5.74
C CYS A 53 16.45 1.31 -5.33
N ASP A 54 16.56 2.19 -6.32
CA ASP A 54 16.92 3.60 -6.13
C ASP A 54 15.73 4.56 -6.38
N CYS A 55 14.56 4.00 -6.67
CA CYS A 55 13.33 4.74 -6.90
C CYS A 55 12.14 3.95 -6.32
N LEU A 56 11.37 4.57 -5.43
CA LEU A 56 10.18 3.97 -4.84
C LEU A 56 8.94 4.64 -5.40
N MET A 57 7.98 3.84 -5.87
CA MET A 57 6.67 4.32 -6.31
C MET A 57 5.61 3.83 -5.31
N GLU A 58 4.61 4.67 -5.02
CA GLU A 58 3.44 4.49 -4.12
C GLU A 58 3.68 3.94 -2.70
N ILE A 59 4.49 2.91 -2.49
CA ILE A 59 4.84 2.29 -1.22
C ILE A 59 5.16 3.31 -0.11
N PRO A 60 5.94 4.39 -0.35
CA PRO A 60 6.23 5.38 0.69
C PRO A 60 4.98 6.06 1.29
N SER A 61 3.90 6.24 0.53
CA SER A 61 2.69 6.93 1.00
C SER A 61 1.88 6.12 2.01
N TYR A 62 2.23 4.85 2.20
CA TYR A 62 1.50 3.90 3.05
C TYR A 62 2.20 3.60 4.38
N ILE A 63 3.53 3.76 4.45
CA ILE A 63 4.36 3.35 5.58
C ILE A 63 4.80 4.52 6.47
N GLY A 64 4.47 5.75 6.06
CA GLY A 64 4.60 6.97 6.85
C GLY A 64 6.00 7.60 6.86
N LEU A 65 6.04 8.87 7.28
CA LEU A 65 7.26 9.69 7.26
C LEU A 65 8.41 9.16 8.11
N ARG A 66 8.14 8.36 9.16
CA ARG A 66 9.18 7.77 10.00
C ARG A 66 10.11 6.85 9.19
N ALA A 67 9.55 6.07 8.27
CA ALA A 67 10.31 5.19 7.40
C ALA A 67 11.15 5.97 6.38
N LEU A 68 10.79 7.23 6.12
CA LEU A 68 11.44 8.09 5.13
C LEU A 68 12.39 9.13 5.76
N ALA A 69 12.51 9.16 7.09
CA ALA A 69 13.20 10.22 7.81
C ALA A 69 14.66 10.41 7.34
N GLY A 70 15.38 9.33 7.07
CA GLY A 70 16.77 9.40 6.59
C GLY A 70 16.89 9.93 5.16
N TYR A 71 15.88 9.71 4.32
CA TYR A 71 15.87 10.24 2.95
C TYR A 71 15.46 11.72 2.89
N ILE A 72 14.68 12.21 3.87
CA ILE A 72 14.29 13.62 3.94
C ILE A 72 15.51 14.51 4.19
N GLU A 73 16.50 14.00 4.93
CA GLU A 73 17.73 14.70 5.27
C GLU A 73 18.80 14.63 4.15
N ASP A 74 18.62 13.73 3.17
CA ASP A 74 19.57 13.51 2.08
C ASP A 74 19.31 14.49 0.90
N PRO A 75 20.25 15.39 0.59
CA PRO A 75 20.08 16.37 -0.49
C PRO A 75 20.02 15.72 -1.89
N ASP A 76 20.54 14.49 -2.06
CA ASP A 76 20.58 13.78 -3.32
C ASP A 76 19.25 13.05 -3.61
N VAL A 77 18.41 12.83 -2.59
CA VAL A 77 17.07 12.24 -2.76
C VAL A 77 16.07 13.31 -3.21
N LYS A 78 15.21 12.95 -4.16
CA LYS A 78 14.12 13.81 -4.66
C LYS A 78 12.78 13.16 -4.37
N PHE A 79 11.86 13.95 -3.80
CA PHE A 79 10.48 13.55 -3.58
C PHE A 79 9.62 14.13 -4.70
N ILE A 80 8.88 13.26 -5.40
CA ILE A 80 7.97 13.65 -6.47
C ILE A 80 6.55 13.27 -6.04
N VAL A 81 5.69 14.27 -5.92
CA VAL A 81 4.25 14.08 -5.69
C VAL A 81 3.55 14.17 -7.03
N THR A 82 2.69 13.19 -7.33
CA THR A 82 1.86 13.20 -8.55
C THR A 82 0.40 13.38 -8.14
N GLU A 83 -0.26 14.37 -8.74
CA GLU A 83 -1.62 14.75 -8.36
C GLU A 83 -2.60 14.61 -9.53
N ARG A 84 -3.86 14.44 -9.18
CA ARG A 84 -5.01 14.39 -10.10
C ARG A 84 -6.25 14.90 -9.38
N SER A 85 -7.33 15.10 -10.12
CA SER A 85 -8.63 15.43 -9.51
C SER A 85 -9.01 14.39 -8.44
N PRO A 86 -9.43 14.82 -7.22
CA PRO A 86 -9.85 13.92 -6.15
C PRO A 86 -10.95 12.96 -6.60
N ASP A 87 -11.97 13.44 -7.30
CA ASP A 87 -13.07 12.62 -7.85
C ASP A 87 -12.55 11.53 -8.79
N LYS A 88 -11.61 11.90 -9.67
CA LYS A 88 -10.98 10.92 -10.56
C LYS A 88 -10.21 9.91 -9.72
N TRP A 89 -9.44 10.33 -8.72
CA TRP A 89 -8.67 9.44 -7.86
C TRP A 89 -9.57 8.45 -7.12
N VAL A 90 -10.62 8.92 -6.44
CA VAL A 90 -11.60 8.09 -5.73
C VAL A 90 -12.17 7.02 -6.65
N LYS A 91 -12.64 7.41 -7.84
CA LYS A 91 -13.18 6.47 -8.83
C LYS A 91 -12.14 5.41 -9.24
N SER A 92 -10.89 5.80 -9.42
CA SER A 92 -9.81 4.88 -9.81
C SER A 92 -9.42 3.93 -8.69
N PHE A 93 -9.36 4.42 -7.45
CA PHE A 93 -9.04 3.63 -6.28
C PHE A 93 -10.11 2.55 -6.04
N ASN A 94 -11.39 2.93 -6.10
CA ASN A 94 -12.51 2.00 -6.02
C ASN A 94 -12.51 0.98 -7.17
N ASN A 95 -12.25 1.42 -8.40
CA ASN A 95 -12.22 0.54 -9.57
C ASN A 95 -10.97 -0.36 -9.66
N THR A 96 -9.98 -0.17 -8.77
CA THR A 96 -8.74 -0.94 -8.78
C THR A 96 -8.61 -1.78 -7.51
N VAL A 97 -8.36 -1.13 -6.37
CA VAL A 97 -8.18 -1.81 -5.08
C VAL A 97 -9.54 -2.29 -4.56
N GLY A 98 -10.59 -1.48 -4.72
CA GLY A 98 -11.94 -1.86 -4.32
C GLY A 98 -12.47 -3.09 -5.08
N GLU A 99 -12.27 -3.15 -6.39
CA GLU A 99 -12.62 -4.33 -7.19
C GLU A 99 -11.81 -5.57 -6.79
N ALA A 100 -10.53 -5.43 -6.42
CA ALA A 100 -9.75 -6.55 -5.88
C ALA A 100 -10.38 -7.12 -4.59
N ILE A 101 -10.82 -6.26 -3.68
CA ILE A 101 -11.53 -6.68 -2.46
C ILE A 101 -12.83 -7.40 -2.82
N LEU A 102 -13.65 -6.81 -3.70
CA LEU A 102 -14.91 -7.42 -4.13
C LEU A 102 -14.71 -8.77 -4.83
N ALA A 103 -13.63 -8.93 -5.60
CA ALA A 103 -13.26 -10.20 -6.22
C ALA A 103 -12.87 -11.25 -5.17
N GLY A 104 -12.11 -10.86 -4.14
CA GLY A 104 -11.71 -11.75 -3.03
C GLY A 104 -12.89 -12.32 -2.24
N HIS A 105 -14.06 -11.67 -2.27
CA HIS A 105 -15.29 -12.14 -1.62
C HIS A 105 -16.18 -13.02 -2.52
N LYS A 106 -15.84 -13.18 -3.81
CA LYS A 106 -16.62 -13.96 -4.78
C LYS A 106 -15.98 -15.31 -5.08
N PHE A 107 -16.80 -16.27 -5.50
CA PHE A 107 -16.32 -17.56 -6.00
C PHE A 107 -15.52 -17.36 -7.30
N PRO A 108 -14.39 -18.06 -7.50
CA PRO A 108 -13.81 -19.09 -6.63
C PRO A 108 -12.82 -18.55 -5.56
N LEU A 109 -12.48 -17.26 -5.60
CA LEU A 109 -11.39 -16.68 -4.82
C LEU A 109 -11.64 -16.70 -3.31
N ASN A 110 -12.90 -16.53 -2.88
CA ASN A 110 -13.28 -16.59 -1.47
C ASN A 110 -13.06 -17.97 -0.81
N ILE A 111 -13.00 -19.04 -1.61
CA ILE A 111 -12.65 -20.39 -1.17
C ILE A 111 -11.15 -20.60 -1.35
N LEU A 112 -10.59 -20.25 -2.52
CA LEU A 112 -9.19 -20.50 -2.84
C LEU A 112 -8.24 -19.88 -1.81
N ARG A 113 -8.53 -18.65 -1.35
CA ARG A 113 -7.73 -17.97 -0.33
C ARG A 113 -7.66 -18.70 1.02
N ARG A 114 -8.53 -19.68 1.28
CA ARG A 114 -8.45 -20.50 2.51
C ARG A 114 -7.40 -21.61 2.41
N PHE A 115 -6.99 -21.95 1.20
CA PHE A 115 -6.07 -23.06 0.92
C PHE A 115 -4.75 -22.60 0.32
N ASP A 116 -4.72 -21.43 -0.32
CA ASP A 116 -3.52 -20.82 -0.86
C ASP A 116 -3.12 -19.59 -0.03
N SER A 117 -2.01 -19.70 0.68
CA SER A 117 -1.54 -18.63 1.57
C SER A 117 -1.05 -17.39 0.84
N GLU A 118 -0.57 -17.51 -0.40
CA GLU A 118 -0.11 -16.35 -1.17
C GLU A 118 -1.33 -15.56 -1.69
N VAL A 119 -2.35 -16.27 -2.15
CA VAL A 119 -3.65 -15.67 -2.51
C VAL A 119 -4.30 -14.99 -1.31
N ASP A 120 -4.28 -15.61 -0.13
CA ASP A 120 -4.81 -14.97 1.08
C ASP A 120 -4.09 -13.68 1.44
N GLN A 121 -2.76 -13.71 1.42
CA GLN A 121 -1.94 -12.56 1.75
C GLN A 121 -2.13 -11.42 0.75
N PHE A 122 -2.33 -11.72 -0.54
CA PHE A 122 -2.67 -10.72 -1.54
C PHE A 122 -3.97 -10.00 -1.20
N PHE A 123 -5.05 -10.73 -0.92
CA PHE A 123 -6.33 -10.10 -0.60
C PHE A 123 -6.31 -9.37 0.75
N ASN A 124 -5.63 -9.92 1.75
CA ASN A 124 -5.41 -9.23 3.02
C ASN A 124 -4.64 -7.92 2.84
N LEU A 125 -3.60 -7.90 1.99
CA LEU A 125 -2.89 -6.67 1.67
C LEU A 125 -3.82 -5.66 0.97
N ALA A 126 -4.64 -6.09 0.01
CA ALA A 126 -5.60 -5.21 -0.66
C ALA A 126 -6.60 -4.59 0.33
N GLU A 127 -7.12 -5.37 1.28
CA GLU A 127 -7.99 -4.90 2.37
C GLU A 127 -7.29 -3.83 3.22
N VAL A 128 -6.08 -4.13 3.71
CA VAL A 128 -5.29 -3.22 4.55
C VAL A 128 -4.91 -1.93 3.81
N MET A 129 -4.52 -2.02 2.54
CA MET A 129 -4.25 -0.85 1.69
C MET A 129 -5.49 0.02 1.49
N TYR A 130 -6.65 -0.60 1.28
CA TYR A 130 -7.88 0.14 1.08
C TYR A 130 -8.28 0.89 2.35
N TRP A 131 -8.25 0.21 3.49
CA TRP A 131 -8.58 0.79 4.78
C TRP A 131 -7.66 1.94 5.20
N ALA A 132 -6.40 1.93 4.76
CA ALA A 132 -5.45 3.02 5.02
C ALA A 132 -5.91 4.38 4.47
N TYR A 133 -6.70 4.39 3.39
CA TYR A 133 -7.24 5.62 2.80
C TYR A 133 -8.75 5.78 2.96
N SER A 134 -9.48 4.72 3.32
CA SER A 134 -10.94 4.73 3.34
C SER A 134 -11.54 4.95 4.74
N ASP A 135 -10.73 5.31 5.75
CA ASP A 135 -11.12 5.35 7.17
C ASP A 135 -11.77 4.02 7.63
N GLY A 136 -11.24 2.90 7.13
CA GLY A 136 -11.76 1.55 7.43
C GLY A 136 -13.10 1.22 6.78
N THR A 137 -13.64 2.07 5.89
CA THR A 137 -14.83 1.73 5.10
C THR A 137 -14.51 0.73 4.00
N ASN A 138 -15.50 -0.06 3.60
CA ASN A 138 -15.38 -1.00 2.47
C ASN A 138 -15.98 -0.42 1.18
N PRO A 139 -15.64 -0.98 0.00
CA PRO A 139 -16.29 -0.64 -1.26
C PRO A 139 -17.82 -0.73 -1.14
N GLY A 140 -18.53 0.31 -1.60
CA GLY A 140 -19.98 0.40 -1.53
C GLY A 140 -20.57 0.91 -0.20
N HIS A 141 -19.76 1.16 0.83
CA HIS A 141 -20.24 1.80 2.06
C HIS A 141 -20.64 3.27 1.79
N PRO A 142 -21.74 3.80 2.35
CA PRO A 142 -22.23 5.17 2.05
C PRO A 142 -21.20 6.28 2.26
N ASN A 143 -20.33 6.12 3.26
CA ASN A 143 -19.29 7.12 3.59
C ASN A 143 -17.95 6.90 2.84
N ASN A 144 -17.85 5.86 2.00
CA ASN A 144 -16.56 5.45 1.43
C ASN A 144 -15.93 6.52 0.55
N GLU A 145 -16.67 7.04 -0.43
CA GLU A 145 -16.14 8.04 -1.36
C GLU A 145 -15.78 9.35 -0.65
N ALA A 146 -16.55 9.72 0.39
CA ALA A 146 -16.28 10.91 1.18
C ALA A 146 -14.98 10.76 1.99
N ALA A 147 -14.77 9.60 2.64
CA ALA A 147 -13.55 9.31 3.38
C ALA A 147 -12.31 9.29 2.46
N LEU A 148 -12.40 8.58 1.34
CA LEU A 148 -11.34 8.53 0.33
C LEU A 148 -10.99 9.93 -0.19
N ARG A 149 -12.00 10.73 -0.55
CA ARG A 149 -11.78 12.10 -1.04
C ARG A 149 -11.09 12.97 0.00
N LYS A 150 -11.51 12.87 1.26
CA LYS A 150 -10.91 13.63 2.38
C LYS A 150 -9.44 13.28 2.53
N ASN A 151 -9.12 11.98 2.63
CA ASN A 151 -7.75 11.49 2.83
C ASN A 151 -6.84 11.63 1.60
N TYR A 152 -7.37 12.01 0.44
CA TYR A 152 -6.57 12.41 -0.72
C TYR A 152 -6.09 13.86 -0.64
N VAL A 153 -6.86 14.72 0.04
CA VAL A 153 -6.64 16.19 0.08
C VAL A 153 -5.93 16.63 1.35
N GLU A 154 -6.22 15.97 2.47
CA GLU A 154 -5.62 16.21 3.80
C GLU A 154 -4.38 15.34 4.02
#